data_AF-Q0DMR7-F1
#
_entry.id   AF-Q0DMR7-F1
#
_cell.length_a   1.000
_cell.length_b   1.000
_cell.length_c   1.000
_cell.angle_alpha   90.00
_cell.angle_beta   90.00
_cell.angle_gamma   90.00
#
_symmetry.space_group_name_H-M   'P 1'
#
loop_
_entity.id
_entity.type
_entity.pdbx_description
1 polymer ?
#
loop_
_entity_poly.entity_id
_entity_poly.type
_entity_poly.pdbx_seq_one_letter_code
_entity_poly.pdbx_strand_id
1 'polypeptide(L)' 'MGRWAAGICAVALVWLAAAAAGDLEPDELERAFPIVEPDYGHTKLRLSQQGLDAIRRIETPIAVVGVSLNLVFGRALL' A
#
# COMPACT_ATOMS: atom_id res chain seq x y z
N MET A 1 -24.69 -3.60 -43.97
CA MET A 1 -23.33 -3.41 -43.40
C MET A 1 -23.28 -2.78 -42.00
N GLY A 2 -24.31 -2.07 -41.50
CA GLY A 2 -24.19 -1.26 -40.26
C GLY A 2 -24.19 -1.97 -38.89
N ARG A 3 -24.65 -3.22 -38.80
CA ARG A 3 -24.81 -3.93 -37.50
C ARG A 3 -23.50 -4.49 -36.93
N TRP A 4 -22.54 -4.83 -37.79
CA TRP A 4 -21.23 -5.36 -37.39
C TRP A 4 -20.26 -4.25 -36.99
N ALA A 5 -20.37 -3.08 -37.64
CA ALA A 5 -19.57 -1.90 -37.33
C ALA A 5 -19.83 -1.38 -35.91
N ALA A 6 -21.09 -1.39 -35.46
CA ALA A 6 -21.45 -0.96 -34.11
C ALA A 6 -20.86 -1.87 -33.02
N GLY A 7 -20.85 -3.19 -33.26
CA GLY A 7 -20.22 -4.16 -32.35
C GLY A 7 -18.70 -3.97 -32.25
N ILE A 8 -18.05 -3.72 -33.39
CA ILE A 8 -16.61 -3.45 -33.45
C ILE A 8 -16.28 -2.14 -32.72
N CYS A 9 -17.07 -1.08 -32.90
CA CYS A 9 -16.89 0.17 -32.17
C CYS A 9 -17.07 0.00 -30.66
N ALA A 10 -18.07 -0.77 -30.23
CA ALA A 10 -18.28 -1.01 -28.80
C ALA A 10 -17.08 -1.74 -28.17
N VAL A 11 -16.56 -2.77 -28.85
CA VAL A 11 -15.37 -3.51 -28.39
C VAL A 11 -14.13 -2.60 -28.38
N ALA A 12 -13.93 -1.78 -29.41
CA ALA A 12 -12.81 -0.84 -29.47
C ALA A 12 -12.89 0.22 -28.35
N LEU A 13 -14.09 0.72 -28.04
CA LEU A 13 -14.30 1.67 -26.94
C LEU A 13 -14.05 1.03 -25.58
N VAL A 14 -14.46 -0.22 -25.38
CA VAL A 14 -14.17 -0.98 -24.15
C VAL A 14 -12.65 -1.19 -23.98
N TRP A 15 -11.96 -1.58 -25.05
CA TRP A 15 -10.50 -1.74 -25.03
C TRP A 15 -9.76 -0.42 -24.78
N LEU A 16 -10.23 0.68 -25.39
CA LEU A 16 -9.65 2.01 -25.19
C LEU A 16 -9.87 2.50 -23.75
N ALA A 17 -11.05 2.25 -23.18
CA ALA A 17 -11.36 2.59 -21.80
C ALA A 17 -10.52 1.78 -20.80
N ALA A 18 -10.32 0.48 -21.07
CA ALA A 18 -9.45 -0.38 -20.26
C ALA A 18 -7.97 0.05 -20.34
N ALA A 19 -7.49 0.50 -21.50
CA ALA A 19 -6.13 1.02 -21.64
C ALA A 19 -5.93 2.41 -21.00
N ALA A 20 -7.00 3.23 -20.92
CA ALA A 20 -6.99 4.54 -20.28
C ALA A 20 -7.19 4.48 -18.76
N ALA A 21 -7.83 3.42 -18.27
CA ALA A 21 -7.78 3.02 -16.87
C ALA A 21 -6.38 2.45 -16.59
N GLY A 22 -5.40 3.34 -16.48
CA GLY A 22 -4.03 2.98 -16.12
C GLY A 22 -4.01 2.02 -14.93
N ASP A 23 -3.10 1.06 -15.02
CA ASP A 23 -2.84 0.09 -13.96
C ASP A 23 -2.70 0.85 -12.64
N LEU A 24 -3.53 0.50 -11.65
CA LEU A 24 -3.36 1.02 -10.29
C LEU A 24 -2.07 0.38 -9.78
N GLU A 25 -0.94 1.06 -10.00
CA GLU A 25 0.41 0.57 -9.72
C GLU A 25 0.45 -0.08 -8.32
N PRO A 26 0.61 -1.41 -8.24
CA PRO A 26 0.68 -2.11 -6.95
C PRO A 26 1.90 -1.69 -6.12
N ASP A 27 2.87 -0.99 -6.74
CA ASP A 27 4.05 -0.41 -6.11
C ASP A 27 3.75 0.61 -5.00
N GLU A 28 2.59 1.30 -4.99
CA GLU A 28 2.20 2.14 -3.85
C GLU A 28 1.81 1.31 -2.62
N LEU A 29 1.28 0.11 -2.82
CA LEU A 29 0.89 -0.80 -1.74
C LEU A 29 2.11 -1.45 -1.06
N GLU A 30 3.20 -1.66 -1.81
CA GLU A 30 4.45 -2.25 -1.28
C GLU A 30 5.34 -1.24 -0.53
N ARG A 31 4.98 0.04 -0.53
CA ARG A 31 5.75 1.04 0.20
C ARG A 31 5.47 0.96 1.70
N ALA A 32 6.42 0.36 2.42
CA ALA A 32 6.41 0.35 3.88
C ALA A 32 6.58 1.79 4.42
N PHE A 33 5.47 2.40 4.88
CA PHE A 33 5.52 3.63 5.66
C PHE A 33 5.65 3.25 7.15
N PRO A 34 6.80 3.56 7.81
CA PRO A 34 6.93 3.28 9.23
C PRO A 34 5.90 4.09 10.01
N ILE A 35 4.96 3.41 10.68
CA ILE A 35 3.95 4.08 11.53
C ILE A 35 4.59 4.63 12.81
N VAL A 36 5.64 3.95 13.27
CA VAL A 36 6.38 4.24 14.49
C VAL A 36 7.87 4.25 14.18
N GLU A 37 8.55 5.32 14.60
CA GLU A 37 9.98 5.54 14.41
C GLU A 37 10.69 5.59 15.78
N PRO A 38 11.93 5.10 15.88
CA PRO A 38 12.75 5.32 17.07
C PRO A 38 13.05 6.81 17.23
N ASP A 39 12.81 7.36 18.42
CA ASP A 39 13.35 8.66 18.80
C ASP A 39 14.73 8.44 19.41
N TYR A 40 15.79 8.87 18.73
CA TYR A 40 17.16 8.70 19.23
C TYR A 40 17.55 9.74 20.29
N GLY A 41 16.75 10.79 20.49
CA GLY A 41 16.97 11.81 21.51
C GLY A 41 16.22 11.56 22.83
N HIS A 42 15.28 10.62 22.83
CA HIS A 42 14.40 10.36 23.97
C HIS A 42 14.07 8.87 24.08
N THR A 43 13.73 8.36 25.26
CA THR A 43 13.31 6.96 25.45
C THR A 43 11.91 6.65 24.91
N LYS A 44 11.37 7.48 24.00
CA LYS A 44 10.01 7.37 23.47
C LYS A 44 10.03 6.97 22.00
N LEU A 45 8.92 6.47 21.51
CA LEU A 45 8.73 6.23 20.08
C LEU A 45 8.01 7.44 19.47
N ARG A 46 8.43 7.85 18.27
CA ARG A 46 7.77 8.91 17.52
C ARG A 46 6.79 8.30 16.53
N LEU A 47 5.59 8.87 16.43
CA LEU A 47 4.62 8.47 15.42
C LEU A 47 4.88 9.22 14.11
N SER A 48 4.85 8.50 12.99
CA SER A 48 4.91 9.11 11.67
C SER A 48 3.53 9.66 11.28
N GLN A 49 3.47 10.96 10.97
CA GLN A 49 2.24 11.60 10.48
C GLN A 49 1.76 10.94 9.18
N GLN A 50 2.70 10.63 8.28
CA GLN A 50 2.40 9.97 7.01
C GLN A 50 1.81 8.57 7.21
N GLY A 51 2.38 7.78 8.12
CA GLY A 51 1.83 6.46 8.47
C GLY A 51 0.44 6.56 9.12
N LEU A 52 0.22 7.55 9.99
CA LEU A 52 -1.09 7.78 10.60
C LEU A 52 -2.16 8.20 9.59
N ASP A 53 -1.83 9.11 8.69
CA ASP A 53 -2.77 9.59 7.68
C ASP A 53 -3.11 8.48 6.67
N ALA A 54 -2.19 7.56 6.40
CA ALA A 54 -2.48 6.36 5.62
C ALA A 54 -3.50 5.46 6.32
N ILE A 55 -3.34 5.18 7.62
CA ILE A 55 -4.31 4.38 8.41
C ILE A 55 -5.68 5.07 8.45
N ARG A 56 -5.71 6.40 8.60
CA ARG A 56 -6.97 7.18 8.68
C ARG A 56 -7.78 7.15 7.38
N ARG A 57 -7.16 6.91 6.22
CA ARG A 57 -7.84 6.80 4.92
C ARG A 57 -8.50 5.45 4.69
N ILE A 58 -8.26 4.46 5.55
CA ILE A 58 -8.84 3.12 5.41
C ILE A 58 -10.28 3.17 5.93
N GLU A 59 -11.25 3.05 5.02
CA GLU A 59 -12.69 3.00 5.36
C GLU A 59 -13.20 1.57 5.59
N THR A 60 -12.39 0.56 5.24
CA THR A 60 -12.72 -0.85 5.43
C THR A 60 -12.34 -1.34 6.83
N PRO A 61 -12.97 -2.42 7.34
CA PRO A 61 -12.60 -3.00 8.63
C PRO A 61 -11.12 -3.44 8.66
N ILE A 62 -10.40 -3.06 9.71
CA ILE A 62 -8.96 -3.31 9.87
C ILE A 62 -8.73 -4.55 10.74
N ALA A 63 -7.89 -5.47 10.29
CA ALA A 63 -7.33 -6.55 11.09
C ALA A 63 -5.83 -6.31 11.29
N VAL A 64 -5.34 -6.46 12.53
CA VAL A 64 -3.92 -6.20 12.88
C VAL A 64 -3.21 -7.53 13.18
N VAL A 65 -2.11 -7.78 12.48
CA VAL A 65 -1.22 -8.93 12.72
C VAL A 65 0.13 -8.40 13.20
N GLY A 66 0.49 -8.70 14.44
CA GLY A 66 1.78 -8.33 15.02
C GLY A 66 2.72 -9.52 15.07
N VAL A 67 3.91 -9.38 14.48
CA VAL A 67 5.02 -10.33 14.67
C VAL A 67 6.05 -9.67 15.58
N SER A 68 6.30 -10.29 16.73
CA SER A 68 7.34 -9.83 17.66
C SER A 68 8.52 -10.79 17.61
N LEU A 69 9.67 -10.30 17.18
CA LEU A 69 10.91 -11.07 17.21
C LEU A 69 11.61 -10.84 18.56
N ASN A 70 12.01 -11.92 19.22
CA ASN A 70 12.97 -11.83 20.31
C ASN A 70 14.38 -11.73 19.71
N LEU A 71 14.90 -10.50 19.63
CA LEU A 71 16.29 -10.30 19.23
C LEU A 71 17.19 -10.57 20.45
N VAL A 72 17.71 -11.79 20.55
CA VAL A 72 18.79 -12.10 21.49
C VAL A 72 20.06 -11.44 20.96
N PHE A 73 20.38 -10.25 21.50
CA PHE A 73 21.69 -9.64 21.28
C PHE A 73 22.72 -10.59 21.88
N GLY A 74 23.51 -11.24 21.02
CA GLY A 74 24.43 -12.31 21.41
C GLY A 74 25.34 -11.87 22.56
N ARG A 75 25.53 -12.77 23.52
CA ARG A 75 26.66 -12.75 24.44
C ARG A 75 27.95 -12.74 23.61
N ALA A 76 28.43 -11.56 23.26
CA ALA A 76 29.83 -11.31 23.00
C ALA A 76 30.43 -10.79 24.31
N LEU A 77 31.51 -11.43 24.78
CA LEU A 77 32.25 -11.24 26.03
C LEU A 77 31.69 -11.92 27.28
N LEU A 78 31.95 -13.22 27.42
CA LEU A 78 33.05 -13.81 28.22
C LEU A 78 32.90 -15.33 28.23
#